data_AF-A0A6B3FVI5-F1
#
_entry.id   AF-A0A6B3FVI5-F1
#
_cell.length_a   1.000
_cell.length_b   1.000
_cell.length_c   1.000
_cell.angle_alpha   90.00
_cell.angle_beta   90.00
_cell.angle_gamma   90.00
#
_symmetry.space_group_name_H-M   'P 1'
#
loop_
_entity.id
_entity.type
_entity.pdbx_description
1 polymer ?
#
loop_
_entity_poly.entity_id
_entity_poly.type
_entity_poly.pdbx_seq_one_letter_code
_entity_poly.pdbx_strand_id
1 'polypeptide(L)'
;MPPDADGLTVGALAAERRSLFTGGFTTPVLALDAAALAHNLSLLEHYTERHGLAFAPHGKTSMAPELFARQLAHGAWGVTVAVPHQARVAREFGVRRVFLANELVDAAALTALTTDLDADPEFQLLVYVDSVRGVELMDEARRAAGAVRPLDVVVELAAGEGARTGVRDEAGCRAVADAVA
;
A
#
# COMPACT_ATOMS: atom_id res chain seq x y z
N MET A 1 -5.49 19.58 18.98
CA MET A 1 -6.93 19.73 18.67
C MET A 1 -7.51 20.87 19.51
N PRO A 2 -8.52 21.61 19.03
CA PRO A 2 -9.15 22.67 19.83
C PRO A 2 -9.72 22.10 21.14
N PRO A 3 -9.41 22.67 22.32
CA PRO A 3 -9.88 22.14 23.61
C PRO A 3 -11.40 22.12 23.77
N ASP A 4 -12.10 22.99 23.04
CA ASP A 4 -13.56 23.08 23.00
C ASP A 4 -14.19 22.12 21.97
N ALA A 5 -13.40 21.28 21.29
CA ALA A 5 -13.90 20.24 20.38
C ALA A 5 -14.22 18.91 21.08
N ASP A 6 -14.09 18.85 22.42
CA ASP A 6 -14.39 17.64 23.19
C ASP A 6 -15.83 17.17 22.96
N GLY A 7 -15.98 15.88 22.62
CA GLY A 7 -17.27 15.27 22.29
C GLY A 7 -17.70 15.39 20.82
N LEU A 8 -16.96 16.14 19.99
CA LEU A 8 -17.19 16.18 18.54
C LEU A 8 -16.53 14.99 17.84
N THR A 9 -17.19 14.49 16.79
CA THR A 9 -16.53 13.60 15.84
C THR A 9 -15.60 14.41 14.93
N VAL A 10 -14.61 13.74 14.32
CA VAL A 10 -13.72 14.37 13.33
C VAL A 10 -14.52 15.02 12.19
N GLY A 11 -15.59 14.36 11.73
CA GLY A 11 -16.47 14.90 10.68
C GLY A 11 -17.23 16.16 11.11
N ALA A 12 -17.75 16.18 12.35
CA ALA A 12 -18.44 17.35 12.89
C ALA A 12 -17.49 18.55 13.01
N LEU A 13 -16.30 18.35 13.58
CA LEU A 13 -15.30 19.41 13.68
C LEU A 13 -14.81 19.90 12.32
N ALA A 14 -14.64 19.00 11.33
CA ALA A 14 -14.27 19.38 9.98
C ALA A 14 -15.35 20.24 9.28
N ALA A 15 -16.64 19.96 9.54
CA ALA A 15 -17.76 20.73 8.99
C ALA A 15 -17.80 22.18 9.49
N GLU A 16 -17.25 22.46 10.67
CA GLU A 16 -17.17 23.82 11.23
C GLU A 16 -16.17 24.72 10.48
N ARG A 17 -15.26 24.14 9.67
CA ARG A 17 -14.27 24.88 8.86
C ARG A 17 -13.51 25.96 9.66
N ARG A 18 -13.12 25.62 10.89
CA ARG A 18 -12.40 26.53 11.78
C ARG A 18 -11.10 27.02 11.14
N SER A 19 -10.78 28.30 11.35
CA SER A 19 -9.49 28.88 10.97
C SER A 19 -8.34 28.18 11.68
N LEU A 20 -7.26 27.87 10.97
CA LEU A 20 -6.06 27.30 11.59
C LEU A 20 -5.43 28.25 12.62
N PHE A 21 -5.54 29.57 12.39
CA PHE A 21 -4.88 30.59 13.20
C PHE A 21 -5.72 31.09 14.38
N THR A 22 -7.05 31.06 14.24
CA THR A 22 -7.97 31.63 15.24
C THR A 22 -9.01 30.63 15.75
N GLY A 23 -9.05 29.41 15.21
CA GLY A 23 -10.01 28.37 15.53
C GLY A 23 -9.67 27.50 16.74
N GLY A 24 -8.74 27.95 17.60
CA GLY A 24 -8.39 27.29 18.86
C GLY A 24 -7.46 26.08 18.72
N PHE A 25 -6.90 25.79 17.54
CA PHE A 25 -5.97 24.69 17.36
C PHE A 25 -4.71 24.88 18.21
N THR A 26 -4.38 23.87 19.01
CA THR A 26 -3.14 23.81 19.78
C THR A 26 -1.96 23.39 18.90
N THR A 27 -0.85 24.12 18.95
CA THR A 27 0.37 23.84 18.19
C THR A 27 1.31 22.88 18.93
N PRO A 28 2.08 22.03 18.22
CA PRO A 28 2.26 21.99 16.76
C PRO A 28 1.10 21.32 16.01
N VAL A 29 0.82 21.78 14.79
CA VAL A 29 -0.20 21.22 13.89
C VAL A 29 0.44 20.91 12.54
N LEU A 30 0.16 19.72 12.00
CA LEU A 30 0.41 19.40 10.60
C LEU A 30 -0.83 19.78 9.79
N ALA A 31 -0.68 20.74 8.87
CA ALA A 31 -1.75 21.19 7.99
C ALA A 31 -1.38 20.91 6.53
N LEU A 32 -2.38 20.50 5.74
CA LEU A 32 -2.27 20.35 4.30
C LEU A 32 -3.08 21.46 3.61
N ASP A 33 -2.48 22.09 2.60
CA ASP A 33 -3.19 23.01 1.73
C ASP A 33 -4.10 22.20 0.78
N ALA A 34 -5.41 22.41 0.89
CA ALA A 34 -6.40 21.68 0.11
C ALA A 34 -6.33 21.98 -1.40
N ALA A 35 -5.98 23.21 -1.79
CA ALA A 35 -5.86 23.61 -3.18
C ALA A 35 -4.59 23.01 -3.80
N ALA A 36 -3.47 23.05 -3.09
CA ALA A 36 -2.22 22.41 -3.52
C ALA A 36 -2.39 20.88 -3.64
N LEU A 37 -3.09 20.25 -2.69
CA LEU A 37 -3.37 18.82 -2.74
C LEU A 37 -4.23 18.47 -3.98
N ALA A 38 -5.31 19.20 -4.23
CA ALA A 38 -6.17 18.99 -5.39
C ALA A 38 -5.40 19.20 -6.71
N HIS A 39 -4.57 20.24 -6.79
CA HIS A 39 -3.71 20.49 -7.94
C HIS A 39 -2.74 19.32 -8.19
N ASN A 40 -2.05 18.82 -7.15
CA ASN A 40 -1.08 17.74 -7.28
C ASN A 40 -1.72 16.42 -7.71
N LEU A 41 -2.91 16.11 -7.18
CA LEU A 41 -3.68 14.93 -7.59
C LEU A 41 -4.03 15.00 -9.07
N SER A 42 -4.61 16.13 -9.50
CA SER A 42 -4.96 16.35 -10.89
C SER A 42 -3.74 16.33 -11.81
N LEU A 43 -2.61 16.91 -11.40
CA LEU A 43 -1.38 16.90 -12.19
C LEU A 43 -0.88 15.48 -12.46
N LEU A 44 -0.85 14.62 -11.43
CA LEU A 44 -0.38 13.24 -11.58
C LEU A 44 -1.32 12.41 -12.45
N GLU A 45 -2.63 12.58 -12.28
CA GLU A 45 -3.67 11.97 -13.12
C GLU A 45 -3.47 12.32 -14.61
N HIS A 46 -3.41 13.61 -14.94
CA HIS A 46 -3.22 14.03 -16.33
C HIS A 46 -1.89 13.51 -16.92
N TYR A 47 -0.83 13.47 -16.11
CA TYR A 47 0.45 12.94 -16.55
C TYR A 47 0.35 11.45 -16.88
N THR A 48 -0.23 10.64 -15.99
CA THR A 48 -0.30 9.18 -16.18
C THR A 48 -1.25 8.82 -17.31
N GLU A 49 -2.39 9.50 -17.45
CA GLU A 49 -3.31 9.35 -18.58
C GLU A 49 -2.63 9.67 -19.92
N ARG A 50 -1.97 10.83 -20.01
CA ARG A 50 -1.26 11.26 -21.23
C ARG A 50 -0.22 10.24 -21.70
N HIS A 51 0.40 9.53 -20.76
CA HIS A 51 1.48 8.58 -21.02
C HIS A 51 1.03 7.11 -20.99
N GLY A 52 -0.26 6.83 -20.76
CA GLY A 52 -0.78 5.46 -20.66
C GLY A 52 -0.16 4.65 -19.51
N LEU A 53 0.18 5.31 -18.40
CA LEU A 53 0.86 4.70 -17.26
C LEU A 53 -0.15 4.31 -16.18
N ALA A 54 -0.02 3.10 -15.64
CA ALA A 54 -0.58 2.80 -14.33
C ALA A 54 0.36 3.33 -13.23
N PHE A 55 -0.21 3.81 -12.13
CA PHE A 55 0.59 4.22 -10.97
C PHE A 55 -0.01 3.70 -9.66
N ALA A 56 0.86 3.34 -8.72
CA ALA A 56 0.50 2.87 -7.40
C ALA A 56 1.29 3.67 -6.35
N PRO A 57 0.76 4.81 -5.85
CA PRO A 57 1.48 5.69 -4.96
C PRO A 57 1.85 5.00 -3.64
N HIS A 58 2.99 5.37 -3.08
CA HIS A 58 3.50 4.73 -1.88
C HIS A 58 2.84 5.32 -0.62
N GLY A 59 1.93 4.55 -0.02
CA GLY A 59 1.18 4.96 1.16
C GLY A 59 1.94 4.95 2.48
N LYS A 60 3.14 4.33 2.53
CA LYS A 60 3.92 4.20 3.79
C LYS A 60 4.28 5.54 4.43
N THR A 61 4.35 6.61 3.63
CA THR A 61 4.83 7.93 4.07
C THR A 61 3.74 8.73 4.77
N SER A 62 2.51 8.66 4.27
CA SER A 62 1.37 9.36 4.87
C SER A 62 0.60 8.48 5.84
N MET A 63 0.46 7.17 5.53
CA MET A 63 -0.44 6.25 6.22
C MET A 63 -1.83 6.86 6.48
N ALA A 64 -2.31 7.68 5.53
CA ALA A 64 -3.56 8.43 5.62
C ALA A 64 -4.56 7.86 4.59
N PRO A 65 -5.50 7.00 5.01
CA PRO A 65 -6.43 6.34 4.09
C PRO A 65 -7.29 7.29 3.26
N GLU A 66 -7.62 8.47 3.79
CA GLU A 66 -8.35 9.50 3.04
C GLU A 66 -7.54 10.03 1.84
N LEU A 67 -6.20 10.06 1.94
CA LEU A 67 -5.35 10.40 0.81
C LEU A 67 -5.29 9.26 -0.21
N PHE A 68 -5.29 8.01 0.25
CA PHE A 68 -5.36 6.85 -0.65
C PHE A 68 -6.64 6.87 -1.48
N ALA A 69 -7.78 7.10 -0.83
CA ALA A 69 -9.08 7.20 -1.49
C ALA A 69 -9.10 8.30 -2.56
N ARG A 70 -8.51 9.47 -2.27
CA ARG A 70 -8.37 10.55 -3.26
C ARG A 70 -7.48 10.16 -4.42
N GLN A 71 -6.33 9.54 -4.16
CA GLN A 71 -5.44 9.07 -5.24
C GLN A 71 -6.10 8.03 -6.14
N LEU A 72 -6.86 7.09 -5.56
CA LEU A 72 -7.65 6.11 -6.31
C LEU A 72 -8.75 6.78 -7.16
N ALA A 73 -9.41 7.82 -6.63
CA ALA A 73 -10.38 8.60 -7.38
C ALA A 73 -9.77 9.38 -8.55
N HIS A 74 -8.46 9.65 -8.50
CA HIS A 74 -7.66 10.31 -9.55
C HIS A 74 -6.84 9.29 -10.38
N GLY A 75 -7.35 8.07 -10.53
CA GLY A 75 -6.81 7.09 -11.47
C GLY A 75 -5.66 6.23 -10.98
N ALA A 76 -5.31 6.26 -9.68
CA ALA A 76 -4.34 5.31 -9.14
C ALA A 76 -4.84 3.87 -9.31
N TRP A 77 -3.98 2.97 -9.78
CA TRP A 77 -4.33 1.57 -9.99
C TRP A 77 -4.53 0.82 -8.66
N GLY A 78 -3.75 1.20 -7.64
CA GLY A 78 -3.72 0.62 -6.31
C GLY A 78 -2.85 1.45 -5.37
N VAL A 79 -2.49 0.92 -4.19
CA VAL A 79 -1.60 1.59 -3.23
C VAL A 79 -0.39 0.71 -2.93
N THR A 80 0.79 1.30 -2.94
CA THR A 80 2.03 0.61 -2.57
C THR A 80 2.32 0.78 -1.07
N VAL A 81 2.56 -0.32 -0.36
CA VAL A 81 2.92 -0.34 1.06
C VAL A 81 4.21 -1.13 1.27
N ALA A 82 4.83 -1.05 2.45
CA ALA A 82 6.13 -1.69 2.69
C ALA A 82 6.09 -2.87 3.66
N VAL A 83 5.05 -2.98 4.49
CA VAL A 83 4.98 -4.01 5.53
C VAL A 83 3.55 -4.53 5.71
N PRO A 84 3.35 -5.75 6.24
CA PRO A 84 2.04 -6.41 6.26
C PRO A 84 0.95 -5.63 7.00
N HIS A 85 1.29 -4.97 8.11
CA HIS A 85 0.31 -4.20 8.86
C HIS A 85 -0.26 -3.04 8.02
N GLN A 86 0.56 -2.41 7.17
CA GLN A 86 0.10 -1.33 6.28
C GLN A 86 -0.83 -1.86 5.19
N ALA A 87 -0.57 -3.07 4.68
CA ALA A 87 -1.46 -3.73 3.72
C ALA A 87 -2.84 -3.99 4.32
N ARG A 88 -2.88 -4.47 5.58
CA ARG A 88 -4.13 -4.68 6.32
C ARG A 88 -4.89 -3.37 6.54
N VAL A 89 -4.20 -2.29 6.95
CA VAL A 89 -4.82 -0.95 7.08
C VAL A 89 -5.36 -0.48 5.73
N ALA A 90 -4.61 -0.59 4.64
CA ALA A 90 -5.09 -0.20 3.32
C ALA A 90 -6.37 -0.97 2.94
N ARG A 91 -6.39 -2.28 3.16
CA ARG A 91 -7.56 -3.13 2.90
C ARG A 91 -8.77 -2.74 3.74
N GLU A 92 -8.59 -2.55 5.06
CA GLU A 92 -9.68 -2.18 5.98
C GLU A 92 -10.35 -0.87 5.59
N PHE A 93 -9.59 0.05 4.98
CA PHE A 93 -10.09 1.30 4.43
C PHE A 93 -10.49 1.23 2.95
N GLY A 94 -10.72 0.02 2.41
CA GLY A 94 -11.35 -0.20 1.11
C GLY A 94 -10.40 -0.15 -0.09
N VAL A 95 -9.08 -0.14 0.10
CA VAL A 95 -8.13 -0.28 -1.00
C VAL A 95 -8.18 -1.70 -1.54
N ARG A 96 -8.63 -1.86 -2.80
CA ARG A 96 -8.80 -3.17 -3.44
C ARG A 96 -7.52 -3.77 -4.02
N ARG A 97 -6.59 -2.93 -4.44
CA ARG A 97 -5.29 -3.37 -5.00
C ARG A 97 -4.16 -2.83 -4.15
N VAL A 98 -3.42 -3.73 -3.53
CA VAL A 98 -2.28 -3.39 -2.69
C VAL A 98 -1.02 -4.02 -3.26
N PHE A 99 0.01 -3.22 -3.47
CA PHE A 99 1.34 -3.71 -3.78
C PHE A 99 2.22 -3.60 -2.53
N LEU A 100 2.52 -4.72 -1.90
CA LEU A 100 3.51 -4.77 -0.82
C LEU A 100 4.90 -4.81 -1.47
N ALA A 101 5.50 -3.64 -1.66
CA ALA A 101 6.83 -3.48 -2.26
C ALA A 101 7.94 -3.84 -1.26
N ASN A 102 7.91 -5.08 -0.78
CA ASN A 102 8.88 -5.72 0.10
C ASN A 102 8.66 -7.24 0.10
N GLU A 103 9.64 -8.01 0.54
CA GLU A 103 9.50 -9.46 0.72
C GLU A 103 8.56 -9.76 1.91
N LEU A 104 7.69 -10.76 1.72
CA LEU A 104 6.74 -11.23 2.72
C LEU A 104 7.13 -12.63 3.21
N VAL A 105 7.86 -12.69 4.33
CA VAL A 105 8.44 -13.94 4.86
C VAL A 105 7.92 -14.34 6.25
N ASP A 106 7.15 -13.46 6.90
CA ASP A 106 6.55 -13.75 8.20
C ASP A 106 5.32 -14.65 8.05
N ALA A 107 5.35 -15.83 8.69
CA ALA A 107 4.32 -16.85 8.53
C ALA A 107 2.92 -16.39 9.01
N ALA A 108 2.86 -15.59 10.08
CA ALA A 108 1.59 -15.08 10.59
C ALA A 108 0.97 -14.03 9.63
N ALA A 109 1.80 -13.13 9.10
CA ALA A 109 1.40 -12.17 8.10
C ALA A 109 0.97 -12.84 6.79
N LEU A 110 1.71 -13.86 6.33
CA LEU A 110 1.36 -14.66 5.15
C LEU A 110 0.00 -15.31 5.33
N THR A 111 -0.22 -16.00 6.45
CA THR A 111 -1.49 -16.67 6.76
C THR A 111 -2.66 -15.67 6.79
N ALA A 112 -2.48 -14.52 7.43
CA ALA A 112 -3.51 -13.50 7.51
C ALA A 112 -3.86 -12.91 6.14
N LEU A 113 -2.86 -12.55 5.34
CA LEU A 113 -3.06 -11.91 4.04
C LEU A 113 -3.60 -12.88 2.98
N THR A 114 -3.22 -14.16 3.00
CA THR A 114 -3.80 -15.17 2.11
C THR A 114 -5.24 -15.49 2.49
N THR A 115 -5.57 -15.52 3.78
CA THR A 115 -6.96 -15.62 4.24
C THR A 115 -7.79 -14.43 3.78
N ASP A 116 -7.23 -13.21 3.89
CA ASP A 116 -7.89 -11.98 3.42
C ASP A 116 -8.13 -11.98 1.90
N LEU A 117 -7.20 -12.56 1.13
CA LEU A 117 -7.37 -12.79 -0.31
C LEU A 117 -8.51 -13.78 -0.58
N ASP A 118 -8.54 -14.93 0.07
CA ASP A 118 -9.61 -15.91 -0.15
C ASP A 118 -11.00 -15.40 0.22
N ALA A 119 -11.09 -14.53 1.24
CA ALA A 119 -12.34 -13.98 1.71
C ALA A 119 -12.97 -12.93 0.76
N ASP A 120 -12.17 -12.28 -0.11
CA ASP A 120 -12.65 -11.22 -1.00
C ASP A 120 -12.07 -11.38 -2.42
N PRO A 121 -12.86 -11.86 -3.41
CA PRO A 121 -12.40 -12.05 -4.78
C PRO A 121 -11.97 -10.74 -5.47
N GLU A 122 -12.45 -9.59 -5.02
CA GLU A 122 -12.10 -8.29 -5.59
C GLU A 122 -10.79 -7.73 -5.01
N PHE A 123 -10.31 -8.29 -3.91
CA PHE A 123 -9.03 -7.91 -3.32
C PHE A 123 -7.87 -8.56 -4.08
N GLN A 124 -6.87 -7.72 -4.39
CA GLN A 124 -5.62 -8.09 -5.06
C GLN A 124 -4.45 -7.63 -4.20
N LEU A 125 -3.54 -8.56 -3.94
CA LEU A 125 -2.30 -8.32 -3.21
C LEU A 125 -1.15 -8.84 -4.06
N LEU A 126 -0.21 -7.96 -4.34
CA LEU A 126 1.06 -8.29 -4.98
C LEU A 126 2.18 -8.12 -3.97
N VAL A 127 3.17 -9.00 -3.98
CA VAL A 127 4.35 -8.92 -3.11
C VAL A 127 5.64 -9.11 -3.90
N TYR A 128 6.76 -8.60 -3.40
CA TYR A 128 8.06 -8.95 -3.99
C TYR A 128 8.53 -10.34 -3.53
N VAL A 129 9.28 -11.00 -4.40
CA VAL A 129 10.08 -12.17 -4.07
C VAL A 129 11.45 -12.09 -4.75
N ASP A 130 12.50 -12.44 -4.03
CA ASP A 130 13.88 -12.34 -4.52
C ASP A 130 14.71 -13.61 -4.25
N SER A 131 14.08 -14.67 -3.72
CA SER A 131 14.76 -15.90 -3.36
C SER A 131 13.81 -17.11 -3.42
N VAL A 132 14.35 -18.27 -3.80
CA VAL A 132 13.63 -19.54 -3.80
C VAL A 132 13.06 -19.84 -2.40
N ARG A 133 13.85 -19.56 -1.35
CA ARG A 133 13.38 -19.77 0.03
C ARG A 133 12.20 -18.87 0.39
N GLY A 134 12.16 -17.63 -0.12
CA GLY A 134 11.01 -16.75 0.04
C GLY A 134 9.74 -17.36 -0.57
N VAL A 135 9.84 -17.92 -1.79
CA VAL A 135 8.73 -18.62 -2.45
C VAL A 135 8.26 -19.84 -1.64
N GLU A 136 9.20 -20.67 -1.17
CA GLU A 136 8.89 -21.84 -0.33
C GLU A 136 8.13 -21.46 0.95
N LEU A 137 8.56 -20.40 1.64
CA LEU A 137 7.88 -19.90 2.84
C LEU A 137 6.46 -19.42 2.53
N MET A 138 6.26 -18.73 1.40
CA MET A 138 4.94 -18.29 0.96
C MET A 138 4.01 -19.49 0.70
N ASP A 139 4.50 -20.51 -0.01
CA ASP A 139 3.71 -21.71 -0.34
C ASP A 139 3.44 -22.58 0.92
N GLU A 140 4.43 -22.72 1.81
CA GLU A 140 4.26 -23.37 3.12
C GLU A 140 3.13 -22.72 3.93
N ALA A 141 3.15 -21.39 4.06
CA ALA A 141 2.13 -20.65 4.80
C ALA A 141 0.76 -20.72 4.13
N ARG A 142 0.70 -20.60 2.80
CA ARG A 142 -0.56 -20.71 2.03
C ARG A 142 -1.21 -22.08 2.21
N ARG A 143 -0.42 -23.16 2.10
CA ARG A 143 -0.89 -24.54 2.33
C ARG A 143 -1.34 -24.75 3.77
N ALA A 144 -0.59 -24.26 4.75
CA ALA A 144 -0.96 -24.37 6.16
C ALA A 144 -2.26 -23.63 6.49
N ALA A 145 -2.53 -22.49 5.83
CA ALA A 145 -3.76 -21.73 5.95
C ALA A 145 -4.96 -22.39 5.22
N GLY A 146 -4.73 -23.44 4.43
CA GLY A 146 -5.74 -23.99 3.53
C GLY A 146 -6.15 -23.03 2.42
N ALA A 147 -5.30 -22.06 2.08
CA ALA A 147 -5.64 -21.00 1.16
C ALA A 147 -5.69 -21.51 -0.29
N VAL A 148 -6.75 -21.13 -1.01
CA VAL A 148 -7.06 -21.66 -2.33
C VAL A 148 -6.60 -20.74 -3.45
N ARG A 149 -6.71 -19.41 -3.27
CA ARG A 149 -6.25 -18.44 -4.28
C ARG A 149 -4.73 -18.37 -4.32
N PRO A 150 -4.15 -18.16 -5.52
CA PRO A 150 -2.72 -17.85 -5.63
C PRO A 150 -2.42 -16.48 -5.00
N LEU A 151 -1.21 -16.34 -4.47
CA LEU A 151 -0.64 -15.04 -4.11
C LEU A 151 0.17 -14.53 -5.30
N ASP A 152 -0.19 -13.36 -5.81
CA ASP A 152 0.54 -12.75 -6.93
C ASP A 152 1.90 -12.22 -6.45
N VAL A 153 2.96 -12.55 -7.18
CA VAL A 153 4.33 -12.15 -6.85
C VAL A 153 4.99 -11.44 -8.02
N VAL A 154 5.91 -10.54 -7.69
CA VAL A 154 6.81 -9.89 -8.64
C VAL A 154 8.23 -10.25 -8.25
N VAL A 155 9.01 -10.80 -9.19
CA VAL A 155 10.44 -11.07 -8.94
C VAL A 155 11.17 -9.73 -8.86
N GLU A 156 11.74 -9.41 -7.69
CA GLU A 156 12.53 -8.19 -7.51
C GLU A 156 13.93 -8.40 -8.07
N LEU A 157 14.41 -7.48 -8.91
CA LEU A 157 15.78 -7.48 -9.42
C LEU A 157 16.64 -6.49 -8.64
N ALA A 158 17.86 -6.90 -8.32
CA ALA A 158 18.84 -6.05 -7.65
C ALA A 158 19.26 -4.89 -8.57
N ALA A 159 19.17 -3.67 -8.05
CA ALA A 159 19.57 -2.47 -8.79
C ALA A 159 21.00 -2.03 -8.40
N GLY A 160 22.00 -2.50 -9.16
CA GLY A 160 23.38 -2.03 -9.08
C GLY A 160 24.19 -2.57 -7.88
N GLU A 161 25.41 -2.08 -7.75
CA GLU A 161 26.32 -2.46 -6.66
C GLU A 161 25.80 -1.97 -5.31
N GLY A 162 25.81 -2.82 -4.28
CA GLY A 162 25.27 -2.49 -2.97
C GLY A 162 23.74 -2.52 -2.88
N ALA A 163 23.06 -3.13 -3.85
CA ALA A 163 21.61 -3.32 -3.82
C ALA A 163 21.16 -3.95 -2.49
N ARG A 164 20.04 -3.44 -1.96
CA ARG A 164 19.48 -3.87 -0.68
C ARG A 164 18.93 -5.30 -0.79
N THR A 165 17.82 -5.47 -1.49
CA THR A 165 17.11 -6.73 -1.77
C THR A 165 17.17 -7.01 -3.28
N GLY A 166 16.60 -8.13 -3.73
CA GLY A 166 16.46 -8.44 -5.15
C GLY A 166 17.48 -9.44 -5.70
N VAL A 167 17.11 -10.12 -6.78
CA VAL A 167 17.95 -11.14 -7.40
C VAL A 167 19.14 -10.51 -8.12
N ARG A 168 20.33 -11.10 -7.94
CA ARG A 168 21.62 -10.50 -8.39
C ARG A 168 21.97 -10.79 -9.85
N ASP A 169 21.49 -11.88 -10.42
CA ASP A 169 21.83 -12.31 -11.77
C ASP A 169 20.68 -13.06 -12.46
N GLU A 170 20.85 -13.35 -13.76
CA GLU A 170 19.83 -14.01 -14.58
C GLU A 170 19.55 -15.44 -14.11
N ALA A 171 20.58 -16.16 -13.65
CA ALA A 171 20.44 -17.55 -13.19
C ALA A 171 19.58 -17.62 -11.92
N GLY A 172 19.83 -16.73 -10.95
CA GLY A 172 18.99 -16.57 -9.79
C GLY A 172 17.57 -16.16 -10.17
N CYS A 173 17.40 -15.25 -11.13
CA CYS A 173 16.08 -14.78 -11.52
C CYS A 173 15.25 -15.93 -12.09
N ARG A 174 15.89 -16.78 -12.91
CA ARG A 174 15.29 -18.00 -13.44
C ARG A 174 14.93 -18.99 -12.34
N ALA A 175 15.84 -19.23 -11.39
CA ALA A 175 15.57 -20.12 -10.26
C ALA A 175 14.38 -19.66 -9.41
N VAL A 176 14.25 -18.35 -9.16
CA VAL A 176 13.09 -17.80 -8.43
C VAL A 176 11.81 -17.93 -9.27
N ALA A 177 11.87 -17.61 -10.56
CA ALA A 177 10.71 -17.76 -11.45
C ALA A 177 10.23 -19.22 -11.56
N ASP A 178 11.16 -20.18 -11.66
CA ASP A 178 10.84 -21.61 -11.72
C ASP A 178 10.25 -22.12 -10.40
N ALA A 179 10.61 -21.52 -9.26
CA ALA A 179 10.02 -21.85 -7.96
C ALA A 179 8.58 -21.32 -7.78
N VAL A 180 8.22 -20.24 -8.49
CA VAL A 180 6.88 -19.64 -8.47
C VAL A 180 5.90 -20.39 -9.38
N ALA A 181 6.40 -21.02 -10.45
CA ALA A 181 5.62 -21.70 -11.49
C ALA A 181 4.97 -23.01 -11.01
#